data_AF-A0A2S9A637-F1
#
_entry.id   AF-A0A2S9A637-F1
#
_cell.length_a   1.000
_cell.length_b   1.000
_cell.length_c   1.000
_cell.angle_alpha   90.00
_cell.angle_beta   90.00
_cell.angle_gamma   90.00
#
_symmetry.space_group_name_H-M   'P 1'
#
loop_
_entity.id
_entity.type
_entity.pdbx_description
1 polymer ?
#
loop_
_entity_poly.entity_id
_entity_poly.type
_entity_poly.pdbx_seq_one_letter_code
_entity_poly.pdbx_strand_id
1 'polypeptide(L)'
;MTSAASTDPDVGEEPGRRLSSQERRAQIILAALTVFGSRGYEGATTDQVAKAAGVSQPYVVRLFGSKENLFLATIEFSLDRLLSVFREALAASDEEGERPVGKRIGEAYVDLIEVRGLHQTLAHAYLLGSNPAIGAAARQGFVRVWRFFRDEVGLDADEARTFLAEGMLISTMIGLRIVDDYGSDPQITELFRACFPNKLPHVLEVLPRNEHRL
;
A
#
# COMPACT_ATOMS: atom_id res chain seq x y z
N MET A 1 62.29 -14.59 21.50
CA MET A 1 61.64 -13.31 21.12
C MET A 1 61.44 -13.34 19.62
N THR A 2 60.29 -13.86 19.17
CA THR A 2 59.97 -13.97 17.74
C THR A 2 58.63 -13.29 17.55
N SER A 3 58.67 -12.15 16.86
CA SER A 3 57.56 -11.24 16.58
C SER A 3 56.56 -11.91 15.64
N ALA A 4 55.31 -12.02 16.07
CA ALA A 4 54.19 -12.38 15.21
C ALA A 4 53.72 -11.12 14.46
N ALA A 5 53.82 -11.15 13.14
CA ALA A 5 53.24 -10.13 12.28
C ALA A 5 51.72 -10.33 12.24
N SER A 6 50.98 -9.40 12.84
CA SER A 6 49.54 -9.25 12.66
C SER A 6 49.28 -8.69 11.26
N THR A 7 48.63 -9.48 10.41
CA THR A 7 48.03 -8.98 9.16
C THR A 7 46.53 -8.96 9.39
N ASP A 8 45.99 -7.78 9.68
CA ASP A 8 44.55 -7.53 9.61
C ASP A 8 44.14 -7.52 8.13
N PRO A 9 43.14 -8.30 7.72
CA PRO A 9 42.58 -8.18 6.39
C PRO A 9 41.73 -6.91 6.33
N ASP A 10 42.18 -5.98 5.48
CA ASP A 10 41.42 -4.88 4.90
C ASP A 10 40.05 -5.38 4.40
N VAL A 11 38.99 -5.14 5.18
CA VAL A 11 37.61 -5.39 4.76
C VAL A 11 37.24 -4.24 3.83
N GLY A 12 37.59 -4.40 2.56
CA GLY A 12 37.12 -3.52 1.49
C GLY A 12 35.59 -3.51 1.46
N GLU A 13 35.00 -2.35 1.74
CA GLU A 13 33.62 -2.03 1.39
C GLU A 13 33.39 -2.32 -0.10
N GLU A 14 32.42 -3.18 -0.44
CA GLU A 14 32.07 -3.41 -1.82
C GLU A 14 31.57 -2.11 -2.50
N PRO A 15 32.11 -1.71 -3.66
CA PRO A 15 31.70 -0.49 -4.34
C PRO A 15 30.24 -0.57 -4.79
N GLY A 16 29.43 0.41 -4.35
CA GLY A 16 27.98 0.47 -4.57
C GLY A 16 27.54 0.16 -6.00
N ARG A 17 26.83 -0.97 -6.15
CA ARG A 17 26.14 -1.37 -7.38
C ARG A 17 25.23 -0.24 -7.87
N ARG A 18 25.52 0.31 -9.05
CA ARG A 18 24.62 1.26 -9.72
C ARG A 18 23.31 0.55 -10.04
N LEU A 19 22.21 1.02 -9.44
CA LEU A 19 20.87 0.57 -9.78
C LEU A 19 20.60 0.76 -11.28
N SER A 20 20.01 -0.25 -11.91
CA SER A 20 19.45 -0.18 -13.24
C SER A 20 18.34 0.88 -13.33
N SER A 21 18.01 1.28 -14.55
CA SER A 21 16.91 2.24 -14.75
C SER A 21 15.56 1.71 -14.25
N GLN A 22 15.35 0.40 -14.25
CA GLN A 22 14.13 -0.23 -13.75
C GLN A 22 14.08 -0.23 -12.22
N GLU A 23 15.19 -0.58 -11.55
CA GLU A 23 15.30 -0.50 -10.08
C GLU A 23 15.12 0.94 -9.59
N ARG A 24 15.70 1.93 -10.30
CA ARG A 24 15.50 3.37 -10.03
C ARG A 24 14.03 3.78 -10.16
N ARG A 25 13.35 3.30 -11.21
CA ARG A 25 11.94 3.60 -11.43
C ARG A 25 11.08 3.04 -10.29
N ALA A 26 11.32 1.78 -9.89
CA ALA A 26 10.62 1.15 -8.77
C ALA A 26 10.88 1.89 -7.45
N GLN A 27 12.13 2.28 -7.18
CA GLN A 27 12.50 3.08 -6.01
C GLN A 27 11.69 4.39 -5.91
N ILE A 28 11.55 5.12 -7.02
CA ILE A 28 10.78 6.36 -7.04
C ILE A 28 9.28 6.11 -6.86
N ILE A 29 8.74 5.02 -7.42
CA ILE A 29 7.34 4.65 -7.21
C ILE A 29 7.07 4.34 -5.74
N LEU A 30 7.95 3.60 -5.06
CA LEU A 30 7.81 3.32 -3.62
C LEU A 30 7.84 4.60 -2.77
N ALA A 31 8.72 5.55 -3.10
CA ALA A 31 8.72 6.86 -2.45
C ALA A 31 7.44 7.65 -2.76
N ALA A 32 6.94 7.56 -3.99
CA ALA A 32 5.71 8.22 -4.42
C ALA A 32 4.49 7.68 -3.66
N LEU A 33 4.41 6.37 -3.37
CA LEU A 33 3.34 5.80 -2.52
C LEU A 33 3.26 6.50 -1.17
N THR A 34 4.40 6.71 -0.52
CA THR A 34 4.44 7.37 0.80
C THR A 34 3.98 8.82 0.71
N VAL A 35 4.45 9.56 -0.29
CA VAL A 35 4.13 10.99 -0.45
C VAL A 35 2.67 11.18 -0.89
N PHE A 36 2.20 10.47 -1.91
CA PHE A 36 0.82 10.58 -2.38
C PHE A 36 -0.18 9.99 -1.38
N GLY A 37 0.15 8.87 -0.72
CA GLY A 37 -0.71 8.29 0.30
C GLY A 37 -0.96 9.25 1.46
N SER A 38 0.07 9.99 1.89
CA SER A 38 -0.05 10.95 2.99
C SER A 38 -0.64 12.31 2.60
N ARG A 39 -0.41 12.79 1.38
CA ARG A 39 -0.76 14.18 0.97
C ARG A 39 -1.85 14.27 -0.09
N GLY A 40 -2.27 13.15 -0.65
CA GLY A 40 -3.09 13.11 -1.85
C GLY A 40 -2.36 13.63 -3.09
N TYR A 41 -3.03 13.59 -4.24
CA TYR A 41 -2.46 14.07 -5.50
C TYR A 41 -2.15 15.57 -5.48
N GLU A 42 -3.09 16.38 -4.98
CA GLU A 42 -2.98 17.84 -4.99
C GLU A 42 -1.89 18.35 -4.04
N GLY A 43 -1.84 17.80 -2.82
CA GLY A 43 -0.89 18.22 -1.79
C GLY A 43 0.55 17.71 -1.98
N ALA A 44 0.75 16.75 -2.89
CA ALA A 44 2.06 16.18 -3.20
C ALA A 44 2.80 16.96 -4.29
N THR A 45 4.14 16.98 -4.20
CA THR A 45 5.02 17.54 -5.23
C THR A 45 6.08 16.51 -5.68
N THR A 46 6.59 16.67 -6.91
CA THR A 46 7.69 15.83 -7.41
C THR A 46 8.99 16.04 -6.64
N ASP A 47 9.17 17.21 -6.01
CA ASP A 47 10.30 17.49 -5.12
C ASP A 47 10.24 16.66 -3.83
N GLN A 48 9.07 16.58 -3.20
CA GLN A 48 8.86 15.73 -2.02
C GLN A 48 9.14 14.26 -2.33
N VAL A 49 8.68 13.77 -3.49
CA VAL A 49 8.98 12.41 -3.95
C VAL A 49 10.47 12.21 -4.18
N ALA A 50 11.13 13.16 -4.84
CA ALA A 50 12.57 13.09 -5.11
C ALA A 50 13.39 13.02 -3.81
N LYS A 51 13.05 13.87 -2.83
CA LYS A 51 13.63 13.86 -1.49
C LYS A 51 13.42 12.52 -0.79
N ALA A 52 12.20 11.99 -0.82
CA ALA A 52 11.88 10.69 -0.24
C ALA A 52 12.60 9.52 -0.93
N ALA A 53 12.86 9.62 -2.24
CA ALA A 53 13.59 8.64 -3.01
C ALA A 53 15.12 8.80 -2.95
N GLY A 54 15.65 9.86 -2.35
CA GLY A 54 17.09 10.16 -2.35
C GLY A 54 17.65 10.46 -3.74
N VAL A 55 16.86 11.09 -4.62
CA VAL A 55 17.26 11.49 -5.97
C VAL A 55 16.95 12.97 -6.22
N SER A 56 17.43 13.55 -7.32
CA SER A 56 17.11 14.93 -7.68
C SER A 56 15.71 15.04 -8.32
N GLN A 57 15.01 16.15 -8.07
CA GLN A 57 13.71 16.41 -8.71
C GLN A 57 13.77 16.37 -10.26
N PRO A 58 14.78 16.96 -10.93
CA PRO A 58 14.91 16.83 -12.39
C PRO A 58 15.03 15.37 -12.87
N TYR A 59 15.62 14.48 -12.07
CA TYR A 59 15.70 13.06 -12.41
C TYR A 59 14.32 12.39 -12.37
N VAL A 60 13.48 12.73 -11.40
CA VAL A 60 12.07 12.27 -11.34
C VAL A 60 11.30 12.77 -12.55
N VAL A 61 11.39 14.06 -12.87
CA VAL A 61 10.71 14.65 -14.03
C VAL A 61 11.20 14.01 -15.34
N ARG A 62 12.50 13.70 -15.46
CA ARG A 62 13.03 12.99 -16.63
C ARG A 62 12.46 11.58 -16.79
N LEU A 63 12.25 10.84 -15.70
CA LEU A 63 11.78 9.46 -15.75
C LEU A 63 10.26 9.31 -15.93
N PHE A 64 9.48 10.28 -15.46
CA PHE A 64 8.01 10.19 -15.46
C PHE A 64 7.33 11.28 -16.31
N GLY A 65 8.05 12.34 -16.68
CA GLY A 65 7.53 13.46 -17.47
C GLY A 65 6.73 14.47 -16.64
N SER A 66 5.74 14.02 -15.87
CA SER A 66 4.85 14.87 -15.08
C SER A 66 4.47 14.26 -13.73
N LYS A 67 3.92 15.09 -12.82
CA LYS A 67 3.33 14.62 -11.55
C LYS A 67 2.16 13.67 -11.82
N GLU A 68 1.32 13.98 -12.82
CA GLU A 68 0.19 13.13 -13.23
C GLU A 68 0.66 11.74 -13.66
N ASN A 69 1.67 11.66 -14.53
CA ASN A 69 2.22 10.37 -14.99
C ASN A 69 2.87 9.57 -13.85
N LEU A 70 3.55 10.25 -12.93
CA LEU A 70 4.10 9.59 -11.74
C LEU A 70 2.97 9.05 -10.85
N PHE A 71 1.89 9.81 -10.66
CA PHE A 71 0.73 9.37 -9.88
C PHE A 71 0.02 8.20 -10.55
N LEU A 72 -0.20 8.24 -11.87
CA LEU A 72 -0.76 7.13 -12.65
C LEU A 72 0.09 5.86 -12.52
N ALA A 73 1.41 5.97 -12.62
CA ALA A 73 2.32 4.84 -12.42
C ALA A 73 2.26 4.29 -10.99
N THR A 74 2.00 5.16 -10.01
CA THR A 74 1.85 4.77 -8.61
C THR A 74 0.50 4.07 -8.36
N ILE A 75 -0.58 4.54 -8.99
CA ILE A 75 -1.89 3.88 -8.97
C ILE A 75 -1.76 2.47 -9.56
N GLU A 76 -1.15 2.33 -10.74
CA GLU A 76 -0.98 1.03 -11.40
C GLU A 76 -0.19 0.06 -10.53
N PHE A 77 0.93 0.51 -9.97
CA PHE A 77 1.73 -0.29 -9.04
C PHE A 77 0.93 -0.75 -7.82
N SER A 78 0.17 0.16 -7.19
CA SER A 78 -0.68 -0.16 -6.03
C SER A 78 -1.74 -1.20 -6.39
N LEU A 79 -2.35 -1.06 -7.56
CA LEU A 79 -3.40 -1.96 -8.02
C LEU A 79 -2.86 -3.35 -8.34
N ASP A 80 -1.71 -3.42 -9.01
CA ASP A 80 -1.01 -4.67 -9.30
C ASP A 80 -0.61 -5.38 -8.02
N ARG A 81 -0.07 -4.65 -7.04
CA ARG A 81 0.31 -5.24 -5.75
C ARG A 81 -0.91 -5.74 -4.97
N LEU A 82 -2.00 -4.97 -4.94
CA LEU A 82 -3.27 -5.38 -4.33
C LEU A 82 -3.79 -6.70 -4.94
N LEU A 83 -3.88 -6.76 -6.27
CA LEU A 83 -4.37 -7.95 -6.96
C LEU A 83 -3.40 -9.14 -6.84
N SER A 84 -2.09 -8.90 -6.80
CA SER A 84 -1.09 -9.95 -6.56
C SER A 84 -1.32 -10.61 -5.20
N VAL A 85 -1.47 -9.81 -4.15
CA VAL A 85 -1.70 -10.28 -2.78
C VAL A 85 -3.01 -11.05 -2.69
N PHE A 86 -4.07 -10.59 -3.36
CA PHE A 86 -5.33 -11.32 -3.42
C PHE A 86 -5.22 -12.66 -4.15
N ARG A 87 -4.47 -12.72 -5.26
CA ARG A 87 -4.23 -13.98 -5.99
C ARG A 87 -3.35 -14.94 -5.21
N GLU A 88 -2.33 -14.44 -4.53
CA GLU A 88 -1.49 -15.22 -3.62
C GLU A 88 -2.36 -15.84 -2.51
N ALA A 89 -3.25 -15.06 -1.90
CA ALA A 89 -4.19 -15.53 -0.89
C ALA A 89 -5.21 -16.54 -1.44
N LEU A 90 -5.67 -16.35 -2.68
CA LEU A 90 -6.57 -17.29 -3.36
C LEU A 90 -5.87 -18.65 -3.61
N ALA A 91 -4.63 -18.62 -4.08
CA ALA A 91 -3.83 -19.79 -4.41
C ALA A 91 -3.27 -20.53 -3.20
N ALA A 92 -3.08 -19.83 -2.07
CA ALA A 92 -2.63 -20.43 -0.82
C ALA A 92 -3.64 -21.49 -0.35
N SER A 93 -3.31 -22.76 -0.54
CA SER A 93 -4.12 -23.86 -0.02
C SER A 93 -3.90 -23.95 1.48
N ASP A 94 -4.98 -23.94 2.26
CA ASP A 94 -4.86 -24.37 3.66
C ASP A 94 -4.75 -25.89 3.66
N GLU A 95 -3.73 -26.44 4.32
CA GLU A 95 -3.46 -27.89 4.39
C GLU A 95 -4.68 -28.70 4.92
N GLU A 96 -5.61 -28.03 5.61
CA GLU A 96 -6.83 -28.61 6.17
C GLU A 96 -8.12 -28.17 5.44
N GLY A 97 -8.04 -27.27 4.45
CA GLY A 97 -9.22 -26.75 3.73
C GLY A 97 -10.22 -25.98 4.60
N GLU A 98 -9.85 -25.64 5.83
CA GLU A 98 -10.78 -25.15 6.85
C GLU A 98 -11.16 -23.67 6.72
N ARG A 99 -10.32 -22.78 6.14
CA ARG A 99 -10.66 -21.35 6.08
C ARG A 99 -11.32 -20.96 4.75
N PRO A 100 -12.50 -20.31 4.80
CA PRO A 100 -13.14 -19.75 3.61
C PRO A 100 -12.23 -18.78 2.86
N VAL A 101 -12.28 -18.81 1.53
CA VAL A 101 -11.47 -17.96 0.63
C VAL A 101 -11.62 -16.47 0.94
N GLY A 102 -12.84 -16.00 1.25
CA GLY A 102 -13.08 -14.62 1.62
C GLY A 102 -12.30 -14.19 2.87
N LYS A 103 -12.18 -15.08 3.86
CA LYS A 103 -11.38 -14.81 5.05
C LYS A 103 -9.89 -14.66 4.71
N ARG A 104 -9.33 -15.56 3.88
CA ARG A 104 -7.93 -15.48 3.44
C ARG A 104 -7.63 -14.19 2.68
N ILE A 105 -8.50 -13.80 1.74
CA ILE A 105 -8.33 -12.54 0.98
C ILE A 105 -8.48 -11.32 1.90
N GLY A 106 -9.44 -11.35 2.83
CA GLY A 106 -9.63 -10.27 3.81
C GLY A 106 -8.42 -10.10 4.74
N GLU A 107 -7.82 -11.20 5.20
CA GLU A 107 -6.58 -11.17 5.98
C GLU A 107 -5.42 -10.59 5.15
N ALA A 108 -5.26 -11.03 3.91
CA ALA A 108 -4.25 -10.51 3.00
C ALA A 108 -4.44 -9.01 2.69
N TYR A 109 -5.70 -8.52 2.67
CA TYR A 109 -5.99 -7.10 2.53
C TYR A 109 -5.53 -6.29 3.75
N VAL A 110 -5.74 -6.81 4.95
CA VAL A 110 -5.30 -6.19 6.20
C VAL A 110 -3.77 -6.15 6.27
N ASP A 111 -3.10 -7.24 5.91
CA ASP A 111 -1.64 -7.29 5.92
C ASP A 111 -1.03 -6.29 4.89
N LEU A 112 -1.75 -5.99 3.80
CA LEU A 112 -1.35 -4.97 2.83
C LEU A 112 -1.28 -3.55 3.41
N ILE A 113 -1.94 -3.30 4.54
CA ILE A 113 -1.89 -2.01 5.24
C ILE A 113 -0.45 -1.67 5.67
N GLU A 114 0.39 -2.68 5.92
CA GLU A 114 1.80 -2.50 6.24
C GLU A 114 2.58 -1.80 5.11
N VAL A 115 2.13 -1.93 3.86
CA VAL A 115 2.70 -1.21 2.73
C VAL A 115 2.23 0.25 2.77
N ARG A 116 3.03 1.08 3.44
CA ARG A 116 2.76 2.50 3.67
C ARG A 116 2.34 3.22 2.37
N GLY A 117 1.15 3.80 2.39
CA GLY A 117 0.66 4.68 1.33
C GLY A 117 -0.07 3.97 0.18
N LEU A 118 -0.07 2.64 0.11
CA LEU A 118 -0.65 1.89 -1.01
C LEU A 118 -2.16 2.10 -1.11
N HIS A 119 -2.89 1.72 -0.05
CA HIS A 119 -4.35 1.85 -0.03
C HIS A 119 -4.79 3.31 -0.01
N GLN A 120 -4.06 4.20 0.70
CA GLN A 120 -4.38 5.63 0.69
C GLN A 120 -4.22 6.24 -0.71
N THR A 121 -3.18 5.84 -1.47
CA THR A 121 -3.00 6.31 -2.86
C THR A 121 -4.19 5.93 -3.73
N LEU A 122 -4.69 4.70 -3.62
CA LEU A 122 -5.89 4.27 -4.33
C LEU A 122 -7.13 5.04 -3.89
N ALA A 123 -7.33 5.22 -2.58
CA ALA A 123 -8.44 5.99 -2.04
C ALA A 123 -8.45 7.45 -2.56
N HIS A 124 -7.30 8.11 -2.60
CA HIS A 124 -7.16 9.45 -3.19
C HIS A 124 -7.52 9.48 -4.67
N ALA A 125 -7.15 8.45 -5.43
CA ALA A 125 -7.49 8.36 -6.86
C ALA A 125 -9.01 8.23 -7.09
N TYR A 126 -9.72 7.51 -6.22
CA TYR A 126 -11.18 7.31 -6.33
C TYR A 126 -11.97 8.62 -6.22
N LEU A 127 -11.46 9.58 -5.45
CA LEU A 127 -12.09 10.90 -5.29
C LEU A 127 -11.82 11.85 -6.47
N LEU A 128 -10.93 11.48 -7.41
CA LEU A 128 -10.56 12.29 -8.58
C LEU A 128 -11.28 11.84 -9.86
N GLY A 129 -12.50 11.33 -9.74
CA GLY A 129 -13.27 10.78 -10.86
C GLY A 129 -13.55 11.77 -12.01
N SER A 130 -13.57 13.07 -11.73
CA SER A 130 -13.73 14.14 -12.72
C SER A 130 -12.44 14.48 -13.48
N ASN A 131 -11.27 14.12 -12.98
CA ASN A 131 -10.02 14.25 -13.73
C ASN A 131 -10.03 13.25 -14.90
N PRO A 132 -9.75 13.68 -16.16
CA PRO A 132 -9.83 12.81 -17.33
C PRO A 132 -8.90 11.60 -17.29
N ALA A 133 -7.65 11.78 -16.86
CA ALA A 133 -6.65 10.72 -16.87
C ALA A 133 -6.72 9.88 -15.59
N ILE A 134 -6.67 10.53 -14.43
CA ILE A 134 -6.70 9.88 -13.11
C ILE A 134 -8.04 9.19 -12.88
N GLY A 135 -9.15 9.87 -13.18
CA GLY A 135 -10.48 9.30 -13.02
C GLY A 135 -10.70 8.09 -13.93
N ALA A 136 -10.17 8.11 -15.16
CA ALA A 136 -10.21 6.96 -16.05
C ALA A 136 -9.42 5.77 -15.49
N ALA A 137 -8.19 6.01 -15.03
CA ALA A 137 -7.35 4.98 -14.41
C ALA A 137 -8.00 4.39 -13.14
N ALA A 138 -8.56 5.25 -12.28
CA ALA A 138 -9.26 4.85 -11.06
C ALA A 138 -10.46 3.94 -11.38
N ARG A 139 -11.31 4.32 -12.35
CA ARG A 139 -12.45 3.48 -12.78
C ARG A 139 -12.01 2.15 -13.36
N GLN A 140 -11.01 2.15 -14.22
CA GLN A 140 -10.46 0.91 -14.81
C GLN A 140 -9.90 -0.01 -13.72
N GLY A 141 -9.16 0.56 -12.76
CA GLY A 141 -8.65 -0.18 -11.62
C GLY A 141 -9.75 -0.80 -10.77
N PHE A 142 -10.80 -0.03 -10.46
CA PHE A 142 -11.94 -0.53 -9.69
C PHE A 142 -12.65 -1.70 -10.40
N VAL A 143 -12.80 -1.62 -11.73
CA VAL A 143 -13.36 -2.71 -12.54
C VAL A 143 -12.47 -3.95 -12.52
N ARG A 144 -11.13 -3.81 -12.46
CA ARG A 144 -10.22 -4.95 -12.31
C ARG A 144 -10.43 -5.67 -10.97
N VAL A 145 -10.60 -4.92 -9.88
CA VAL A 145 -10.89 -5.51 -8.55
C VAL A 145 -12.27 -6.19 -8.56
N TRP A 146 -13.29 -5.59 -9.17
CA TRP A 146 -14.59 -6.22 -9.34
C TRP A 146 -14.50 -7.55 -10.11
N ARG A 147 -13.80 -7.55 -11.26
CA ARG A 147 -13.57 -8.77 -12.06
C ARG A 147 -12.82 -9.84 -11.30
N PHE A 148 -11.83 -9.48 -10.50
CA PHE A 148 -11.14 -10.45 -9.65
C PHE A 148 -12.13 -11.22 -8.76
N PHE A 149 -13.03 -10.53 -8.04
CA PHE A 149 -14.02 -11.21 -7.19
C PHE A 149 -15.06 -12.01 -7.98
N ARG A 150 -15.50 -11.49 -9.13
CA ARG A 150 -16.55 -12.11 -9.95
C ARG A 150 -16.05 -13.31 -10.75
N ASP A 151 -14.86 -13.18 -11.33
CA ASP A 151 -14.37 -14.07 -12.39
C ASP A 151 -13.26 -14.99 -11.87
N GLU A 152 -12.37 -14.51 -10.98
CA GLU A 152 -11.27 -15.31 -10.43
C GLU A 152 -11.69 -16.03 -9.13
N VAL A 153 -12.39 -15.36 -8.22
CA VAL A 153 -12.90 -15.98 -6.98
C VAL A 153 -14.23 -16.71 -7.20
N GLY A 154 -15.06 -16.25 -8.15
CA GLY A 154 -16.35 -16.84 -8.48
C GLY A 154 -17.50 -16.45 -7.53
N LEU A 155 -17.35 -15.35 -6.78
CA LEU A 155 -18.41 -14.84 -5.92
C LEU A 155 -19.63 -14.42 -6.74
N ASP A 156 -20.82 -14.43 -6.15
CA ASP A 156 -22.01 -13.78 -6.69
C ASP A 156 -21.91 -12.22 -6.60
N ALA A 157 -22.88 -11.50 -7.17
CA ALA A 157 -22.77 -10.03 -7.28
C ALA A 157 -22.96 -9.36 -5.92
N ASP A 158 -23.80 -9.93 -5.06
CA ASP A 158 -24.06 -9.43 -3.72
C ASP A 158 -22.93 -9.78 -2.75
N GLU A 159 -22.35 -10.96 -2.88
CA GLU A 159 -21.14 -11.37 -2.17
C GLU A 159 -19.96 -10.46 -2.54
N ALA A 160 -19.71 -10.25 -3.83
CA ALA A 160 -18.65 -9.34 -4.29
C ALA A 160 -18.89 -7.89 -3.83
N ARG A 161 -20.15 -7.40 -3.92
CA ARG A 161 -20.54 -6.08 -3.42
C ARG A 161 -20.28 -5.96 -1.92
N THR A 162 -20.63 -6.98 -1.13
CA THR A 162 -20.45 -7.00 0.32
C THR A 162 -18.97 -6.97 0.67
N PHE A 163 -18.16 -7.80 0.02
CA PHE A 163 -16.71 -7.82 0.21
C PHE A 163 -16.07 -6.46 -0.08
N LEU A 164 -16.44 -5.84 -1.20
CA LEU A 164 -15.96 -4.51 -1.55
C LEU A 164 -16.44 -3.45 -0.56
N ALA A 165 -17.68 -3.52 -0.09
CA ALA A 165 -18.22 -2.57 0.89
C ALA A 165 -17.44 -2.63 2.22
N GLU A 166 -17.15 -3.84 2.72
CA GLU A 166 -16.34 -4.06 3.90
C GLU A 166 -14.90 -3.55 3.71
N GLY A 167 -14.27 -3.90 2.58
CA GLY A 167 -12.94 -3.40 2.23
C GLY A 167 -12.88 -1.87 2.14
N MET A 168 -13.90 -1.22 1.58
CA MET A 168 -13.99 0.24 1.49
C MET A 168 -14.19 0.89 2.86
N LEU A 169 -14.97 0.28 3.76
CA LEU A 169 -15.13 0.74 5.14
C LEU A 169 -13.79 0.67 5.90
N ILE A 170 -13.10 -0.47 5.84
CA ILE A 170 -11.77 -0.67 6.42
C ILE A 170 -10.80 0.39 5.89
N SER A 171 -10.75 0.57 4.57
CA SER A 171 -9.88 1.58 3.92
C SER A 171 -10.15 2.98 4.44
N THR A 172 -11.43 3.33 4.58
CA THR A 172 -11.86 4.64 5.07
C THR A 172 -11.46 4.84 6.52
N MET A 173 -11.66 3.84 7.36
CA MET A 173 -11.25 3.87 8.77
C MET A 173 -9.74 4.12 8.92
N ILE A 174 -8.93 3.47 8.09
CA ILE A 174 -7.48 3.68 8.09
C ILE A 174 -7.13 5.11 7.64
N GLY A 175 -7.78 5.59 6.58
CA GLY A 175 -7.60 6.96 6.07
C GLY A 175 -8.00 8.03 7.09
N LEU A 176 -9.05 7.77 7.87
CA LEU A 176 -9.49 8.63 8.99
C LEU A 176 -8.52 8.62 10.17
N ARG A 177 -7.56 7.69 10.19
CA ARG A 177 -6.71 7.41 11.36
C ARG A 177 -7.53 7.18 12.63
N ILE A 178 -8.68 6.52 12.49
CA ILE A 178 -9.63 6.34 13.59
C ILE A 178 -9.02 5.56 14.77
N VAL A 179 -7.90 4.85 14.53
CA VAL A 179 -7.09 4.19 15.56
C VAL A 179 -6.53 5.16 16.61
N ASP A 180 -6.34 6.43 16.27
CA ASP A 180 -5.83 7.46 17.18
C ASP A 180 -6.77 7.71 18.36
N ASP A 181 -8.05 7.41 18.20
CA ASP A 181 -9.10 7.56 19.21
C ASP A 181 -9.58 6.20 19.78
N TYR A 182 -8.93 5.10 19.38
CA TYR A 182 -9.26 3.76 19.89
C TYR A 182 -8.95 3.64 21.38
N GLY A 183 -9.95 3.24 22.17
CA GLY A 183 -9.85 3.10 23.63
C GLY A 183 -10.19 4.38 24.42
N SER A 184 -10.15 5.56 23.80
CA SER A 184 -10.63 6.81 24.42
C SER A 184 -12.10 7.07 24.18
N ASP A 185 -12.62 6.65 23.01
CA ASP A 185 -14.04 6.79 22.66
C ASP A 185 -14.71 5.39 22.60
N PRO A 186 -15.76 5.14 23.40
CA PRO A 186 -16.49 3.88 23.39
C PRO A 186 -17.11 3.51 22.03
N GLN A 187 -17.61 4.49 21.27
CA GLN A 187 -18.23 4.27 19.96
C GLN A 187 -17.19 3.90 18.90
N ILE A 188 -16.01 4.54 18.95
CA ILE A 188 -14.89 4.18 18.08
C ILE A 188 -14.37 2.78 18.42
N THR A 189 -14.32 2.44 19.70
CA THR A 189 -13.91 1.10 20.16
C THR A 189 -14.88 0.02 19.66
N GLU A 190 -16.19 0.27 19.73
CA GLU A 190 -17.22 -0.61 19.16
C GLU A 190 -17.05 -0.79 17.66
N LEU A 191 -16.92 0.32 16.92
CA LEU A 191 -16.73 0.32 15.47
C LEU A 191 -15.49 -0.49 15.04
N PHE A 192 -14.36 -0.34 15.73
CA PHE A 192 -13.15 -1.14 15.48
C PHE A 192 -13.38 -2.63 15.69
N ARG A 193 -14.03 -3.01 16.79
CA ARG A 193 -14.32 -4.42 17.09
C ARG A 193 -15.25 -5.04 16.05
N ALA A 194 -16.23 -4.29 15.58
CA ALA A 194 -17.16 -4.73 14.53
C ALA A 194 -16.45 -4.95 13.19
N CYS A 195 -15.50 -4.08 12.82
CA CYS A 195 -14.81 -4.16 11.52
C CYS A 195 -13.60 -5.11 11.53
N PHE A 196 -13.02 -5.41 12.69
CA PHE A 196 -11.83 -6.27 12.83
C PHE A 196 -11.99 -7.37 13.89
N PRO A 197 -13.04 -8.21 13.85
CA PRO A 197 -13.38 -9.12 14.95
C PRO A 197 -12.26 -10.11 15.31
N ASN A 198 -11.45 -10.53 14.33
CA ASN A 198 -10.40 -11.55 14.52
C ASN A 198 -8.96 -11.03 14.37
N LYS A 199 -8.78 -9.78 13.95
CA LYS A 199 -7.47 -9.19 13.62
C LYS A 199 -7.20 -7.89 14.39
N LEU A 200 -8.06 -7.52 15.34
CA LEU A 200 -7.93 -6.28 16.09
C LEU A 200 -6.54 -6.07 16.70
N PRO A 201 -5.89 -7.05 17.38
CA PRO A 201 -4.55 -6.84 17.92
C PRO A 201 -3.53 -6.47 16.84
N HIS A 202 -3.51 -7.22 15.74
CA HIS A 202 -2.61 -6.98 14.62
C HIS A 202 -2.86 -5.61 13.96
N VAL A 203 -4.13 -5.27 13.71
CA VAL A 203 -4.52 -3.97 13.16
C VAL A 203 -4.07 -2.82 14.06
N LEU A 204 -4.18 -2.95 15.37
CA LEU A 204 -3.73 -1.92 16.31
C LEU A 204 -2.20 -1.77 16.37
N GLU A 205 -1.44 -2.83 16.04
CA GLU A 205 0.02 -2.81 15.95
C GLU A 205 0.51 -2.16 14.65
N VAL A 206 -0.11 -2.49 13.52
CA VAL A 206 0.34 -2.02 12.20
C VAL A 206 -0.16 -0.61 11.86
N LEU A 207 -1.31 -0.20 12.41
CA LEU A 207 -1.86 1.12 12.12
C LEU A 207 -1.06 2.22 12.83
N PRO A 208 -0.53 3.21 12.08
CA PRO A 208 0.27 4.27 12.66
C PRO A 208 -0.59 5.12 13.60
N ARG A 209 -0.26 5.15 14.89
CA ARG A 209 -0.86 6.08 15.87
C ARG A 209 -0.14 7.42 15.86
N ASN A 210 -0.86 8.50 16.15
CA ASN A 210 -0.25 9.80 16.36
C ASN A 210 0.52 9.78 17.69
N GLU A 211 1.85 9.83 17.63
CA GLU A 211 2.72 9.95 18.81
C GLU A 211 2.64 11.33 19.49
N HIS A 212 1.87 12.27 18.92
CA HIS A 212 1.70 13.63 19.42
C HIS A 212 0.23 13.95 19.74
N ARG A 213 -0.26 13.39 20.85
CA ARG A 213 -1.29 14.04 21.67
C ARG A 213 -0.70 14.24 23.06
N LEU A 214 -0.10 15.42 23.26
CA LEU A 214 0.06 16.05 24.57
C LEU A 214 -0.94 17.20 24.63
#